data_AF-A0A1I6WQF5-F1
#
_entry.id   AF-A0A1I6WQF5-F1
#
_cell.length_a   1.000
_cell.length_b   1.000
_cell.length_c   1.000
_cell.angle_alpha   90.00
_cell.angle_beta   90.00
_cell.angle_gamma   90.00
#
_symmetry.space_group_name_H-M   'P 1'
#
loop_
_entity.id
_entity.type
_entity.pdbx_description
1 polymer ?
#
loop_
_entity_poly.entity_id
_entity_poly.type
_entity_poly.pdbx_seq_one_letter_code
_entity_poly.pdbx_strand_id
1 'polypeptide(L)'
;MKSYQQELFEKPYPGRTLIAGMTPSGTHYVQVYWIMGRSVNSRNRIFEQDGLYVRNKAFDPALMEDPSLIIYYPIRHWGDAHIVSNGDQTDTIYEGLQLRQTFEQALMNREFEPDSPHFTPRISAVIYADVQQYELSILKTYDNDPSVCLRNRYHFSRFKLGTGHCIHTYEAERDGVLKPFKGDPFEVPLFDSIEETADFYWEGINPDNRISLLVKSISVEDQTIQYAFRNKHV
;
A
#
# COMPACT_ATOMS: atom_id res chain seq x y z
N MET A 1 10.48 14.57 -16.23
CA MET A 1 10.03 13.49 -15.32
C MET A 1 9.91 14.12 -13.95
N LYS A 2 8.77 13.98 -13.24
CA LYS A 2 8.64 14.50 -11.88
C LYS A 2 9.52 13.66 -10.95
N SER A 3 10.12 14.27 -9.93
CA SER A 3 10.89 13.53 -8.93
C SER A 3 9.96 12.80 -7.95
N TYR A 4 10.44 11.77 -7.24
CA TYR A 4 9.60 11.12 -6.24
C TYR A 4 9.20 12.07 -5.10
N GLN A 5 10.04 13.06 -4.77
CA GLN A 5 9.70 14.09 -3.78
C GLN A 5 8.49 14.89 -4.23
N GLN A 6 8.43 15.26 -5.51
CA GLN A 6 7.28 15.95 -6.10
C GLN A 6 6.02 15.06 -6.09
N GLU A 7 6.18 13.76 -6.33
CA GLU A 7 5.04 12.82 -6.36
C GLU A 7 4.50 12.47 -4.98
N LEU A 8 5.33 12.48 -3.93
CA LEU A 8 4.96 11.99 -2.59
C LEU A 8 4.88 13.07 -1.52
N PHE A 9 5.87 13.95 -1.45
CA PHE A 9 6.09 14.84 -0.32
C PHE A 9 5.59 16.26 -0.59
N GLU A 10 5.69 16.73 -1.83
CA GLU A 10 5.16 18.03 -2.24
C GLU A 10 3.67 17.97 -2.60
N LYS A 11 3.11 16.76 -2.81
CA LYS A 11 1.66 16.58 -2.97
C LYS A 11 0.95 16.73 -1.62
N PRO A 12 -0.12 17.54 -1.53
CA PRO A 12 -0.88 17.68 -0.29
C PRO A 12 -1.47 16.36 0.23
N TYR A 13 -1.90 15.47 -0.69
CA TYR A 13 -2.63 14.27 -0.33
C TYR A 13 -2.58 13.17 -1.42
N PRO A 14 -1.48 12.41 -1.56
CA PRO A 14 -1.44 11.22 -2.41
C PRO A 14 -2.35 10.08 -1.90
N GLY A 15 -2.79 10.15 -0.63
CA GLY A 15 -3.72 9.22 -0.01
C GLY A 15 -3.02 8.01 0.58
N ARG A 16 -3.50 6.81 0.25
CA ARG A 16 -2.81 5.57 0.64
C ARG A 16 -1.72 5.30 -0.38
N THR A 17 -0.56 4.89 0.09
CA THR A 17 0.60 4.64 -0.77
C THR A 17 1.27 3.34 -0.40
N LEU A 18 1.77 2.66 -1.41
CA LEU A 18 2.39 1.36 -1.32
C LEU A 18 3.72 1.39 -2.09
N ILE A 19 4.75 0.83 -1.48
CA ILE A 19 6.05 0.59 -2.09
C ILE A 19 6.40 -0.89 -1.95
N ALA A 20 6.92 -1.51 -3.00
CA ALA A 20 7.56 -2.82 -2.94
C ALA A 20 8.96 -2.75 -3.58
N GLY A 21 9.96 -3.36 -2.95
CA GLY A 21 11.34 -3.31 -3.42
C GLY A 21 12.30 -4.11 -2.56
N MET A 22 13.58 -3.75 -2.61
CA MET A 22 14.66 -4.44 -1.89
C MET A 22 15.67 -3.43 -1.34
N THR A 23 16.30 -3.79 -0.22
CA THR A 23 17.34 -3.00 0.42
C THR A 23 18.61 -2.85 -0.44
N PRO A 24 19.45 -1.83 -0.21
CA PRO A 24 20.73 -1.66 -0.93
C PRO A 24 21.65 -2.88 -0.84
N SER A 25 21.74 -3.52 0.31
CA SER A 25 22.54 -4.74 0.52
C SER A 25 21.99 -5.97 -0.19
N GLY A 26 20.73 -5.94 -0.64
CA GLY A 26 20.06 -7.09 -1.26
C GLY A 26 19.68 -8.19 -0.28
N THR A 27 19.74 -7.92 1.03
CA THR A 27 19.48 -8.91 2.08
C THR A 27 18.02 -8.99 2.48
N HIS A 28 17.21 -7.97 2.17
CA HIS A 28 15.80 -7.94 2.55
C HIS A 28 14.92 -7.39 1.42
N TYR A 29 13.78 -8.05 1.20
CA TYR A 29 12.64 -7.45 0.49
C TYR A 29 11.91 -6.49 1.43
N VAL A 30 11.36 -5.42 0.86
CA VAL A 30 10.70 -4.36 1.64
C VAL A 30 9.33 -4.06 1.05
N GLN A 31 8.32 -4.02 1.92
CA GLN A 31 7.01 -3.46 1.64
C GLN A 31 6.78 -2.26 2.56
N VAL A 32 6.54 -1.09 1.99
CA VAL A 32 6.12 0.10 2.75
C VAL A 32 4.66 0.36 2.43
N TYR A 33 3.86 0.62 3.46
CA TYR A 33 2.47 1.01 3.31
C TYR A 33 2.12 2.10 4.32
N TRP A 34 1.45 3.15 3.85
CA TRP A 34 0.94 4.17 4.75
C TRP A 34 -0.44 4.66 4.37
N ILE A 35 -1.10 5.22 5.39
CA ILE A 35 -2.42 5.80 5.32
C ILE A 35 -2.31 7.28 5.65
N MET A 36 -2.89 8.09 4.77
CA MET A 36 -3.23 9.46 5.04
C MET A 36 -4.74 9.60 5.26
N GLY A 37 -5.16 10.57 6.06
CA GLY A 37 -6.56 10.81 6.40
C GLY A 37 -6.91 12.31 6.46
N ARG A 38 -8.09 12.66 5.96
CA ARG A 38 -8.65 14.02 5.99
C ARG A 38 -9.89 14.13 6.87
N SER A 39 -10.80 13.17 6.80
CA SER A 39 -11.99 13.09 7.65
C SER A 39 -11.67 12.50 9.02
N VAL A 40 -12.54 12.75 10.02
CA VAL A 40 -12.45 12.13 11.35
C VAL A 40 -12.35 10.60 11.24
N ASN A 41 -13.22 9.98 10.44
CA ASN A 41 -13.24 8.53 10.23
C ASN A 41 -11.95 7.99 9.57
N SER A 42 -11.35 8.74 8.63
CA SER A 42 -10.07 8.34 8.01
C SER A 42 -8.85 8.57 8.91
N ARG A 43 -8.94 9.55 9.82
CA ARG A 43 -7.88 9.86 10.80
C ARG A 43 -7.85 8.86 11.96
N ASN A 44 -9.00 8.28 12.27
CA ASN A 44 -9.19 7.39 13.40
C ASN A 44 -8.68 5.96 13.12
N ARG A 45 -7.39 5.79 12.83
CA ARG A 45 -6.80 4.50 12.42
C ARG A 45 -5.40 4.30 13.00
N ILE A 46 -5.09 3.06 13.38
CA ILE A 46 -3.73 2.63 13.76
C ILE A 46 -3.43 1.24 13.17
N PHE A 47 -2.15 1.01 12.86
CA PHE A 47 -1.65 -0.34 12.62
C PHE A 47 -1.29 -1.02 13.93
N GLU A 48 -1.74 -2.26 14.07
CA GLU A 48 -1.40 -3.16 15.17
C GLU A 48 -0.95 -4.50 14.60
N GLN A 49 0.12 -5.05 15.17
CA GLN A 49 0.58 -6.39 14.82
C GLN A 49 -0.36 -7.44 15.42
N ASP A 50 -0.82 -8.36 14.58
CA ASP A 50 -1.68 -9.49 14.94
C ASP A 50 -0.97 -10.79 14.50
N GLY A 51 -0.10 -11.29 15.37
CA GLY A 51 0.79 -12.42 15.05
C GLY A 51 1.76 -12.09 13.90
N LEU A 52 1.62 -12.81 12.78
CA LEU A 52 2.39 -12.61 11.54
C LEU A 52 1.71 -11.66 10.54
N TYR A 53 0.60 -11.05 10.95
CA TYR A 53 -0.18 -10.13 10.13
C TYR A 53 -0.21 -8.75 10.79
N VAL A 54 -0.72 -7.78 10.04
CA VAL A 54 -0.98 -6.44 10.55
C VAL A 54 -2.44 -6.16 10.30
N ARG A 55 -3.13 -5.69 11.33
CA ARG A 55 -4.52 -5.25 11.24
C ARG A 55 -4.57 -3.74 11.31
N ASN A 56 -5.39 -3.14 10.46
CA ASN A 56 -5.84 -1.77 10.60
C ASN A 56 -7.07 -1.75 11.52
N LYS A 57 -7.04 -0.97 12.60
CA LYS A 57 -8.18 -0.81 13.52
C LYS A 57 -8.42 0.65 13.84
N ALA A 58 -9.62 0.98 14.32
CA ALA A 58 -9.83 2.32 14.86
C ALA A 58 -8.99 2.57 16.10
N PHE A 59 -8.53 3.81 16.21
CA PHE A 59 -7.91 4.30 17.44
C PHE A 59 -8.96 4.47 18.54
N ASP A 60 -10.07 5.14 18.22
CA ASP A 60 -11.25 5.31 19.07
C ASP A 60 -12.48 4.64 18.42
N PRO A 61 -12.94 3.48 18.92
CA PRO A 61 -14.11 2.80 18.38
C PRO A 61 -15.38 3.66 18.36
N ALA A 62 -15.52 4.66 19.23
CA ALA A 62 -16.70 5.52 19.31
C ALA A 62 -16.82 6.52 18.15
N LEU A 63 -15.70 6.82 17.46
CA LEU A 63 -15.64 7.74 16.32
C LEU A 63 -15.71 7.01 14.97
N MET A 64 -16.01 5.71 14.98
CA MET A 64 -16.09 4.90 13.77
C MET A 64 -17.51 4.94 13.19
N GLU A 65 -17.64 5.50 12.00
CA GLU A 65 -18.93 5.57 11.29
C GLU A 65 -19.14 4.32 10.42
N ASP A 66 -18.17 4.02 9.56
CA ASP A 66 -18.19 2.85 8.67
C ASP A 66 -16.93 2.00 8.86
N PRO A 67 -17.04 0.77 9.41
CA PRO A 67 -15.90 -0.12 9.62
C PRO A 67 -15.37 -0.74 8.33
N SER A 68 -16.17 -0.83 7.25
CA SER A 68 -15.89 -1.69 6.10
C SER A 68 -14.63 -1.28 5.32
N LEU A 69 -14.35 0.03 5.25
CA LEU A 69 -13.15 0.59 4.61
C LEU A 69 -12.03 0.91 5.62
N ILE A 70 -12.21 0.56 6.89
CA ILE A 70 -11.28 0.83 7.99
C ILE A 70 -10.61 -0.45 8.48
N ILE A 71 -11.42 -1.47 8.75
CA ILE A 71 -10.97 -2.69 9.42
C ILE A 71 -10.67 -3.73 8.36
N TYR A 72 -9.39 -3.85 8.01
CA TYR A 72 -8.88 -4.89 7.13
C TYR A 72 -7.45 -5.25 7.53
N TYR A 73 -6.94 -6.34 6.97
CA TYR A 73 -5.54 -6.73 7.10
C TYR A 73 -4.76 -6.15 5.93
N PRO A 74 -4.02 -5.04 6.09
CA PRO A 74 -3.15 -4.53 5.02
C PRO A 74 -2.05 -5.52 4.63
N ILE A 75 -1.64 -6.41 5.53
CA ILE A 75 -0.56 -7.37 5.31
C ILE A 75 -1.04 -8.80 5.53
N ARG A 76 -0.83 -9.65 4.51
CA ARG A 76 -0.91 -11.11 4.61
C ARG A 76 0.27 -11.77 3.90
N HIS A 77 0.45 -13.06 4.08
CA HIS A 77 1.36 -13.86 3.27
C HIS A 77 0.88 -15.31 3.22
N TRP A 78 1.11 -15.98 2.09
CA TRP A 78 0.81 -17.39 1.86
C TRP A 78 2.02 -18.07 1.21
N GLY A 79 2.67 -18.98 1.95
CA GLY A 79 3.98 -19.49 1.53
C GLY A 79 4.96 -18.35 1.31
N ASP A 80 5.63 -18.35 0.16
CA ASP A 80 6.63 -17.35 -0.24
C ASP A 80 6.02 -16.07 -0.85
N ALA A 81 4.69 -15.96 -0.92
CA ALA A 81 3.98 -14.82 -1.47
C ALA A 81 3.55 -13.85 -0.36
N HIS A 82 4.18 -12.67 -0.32
CA HIS A 82 3.91 -11.62 0.66
C HIS A 82 3.04 -10.51 0.06
N ILE A 83 1.87 -10.29 0.66
CA ILE A 83 0.82 -9.41 0.13
C ILE A 83 0.74 -8.14 0.97
N VAL A 84 0.62 -7.01 0.28
CA VAL A 84 0.24 -5.73 0.88
C VAL A 84 -0.82 -5.03 0.04
N SER A 85 -1.86 -4.45 0.67
CA SER A 85 -2.89 -3.68 -0.05
C SER A 85 -3.54 -2.61 0.81
N ASN A 86 -4.30 -1.70 0.19
CA ASN A 86 -5.02 -0.63 0.88
C ASN A 86 -6.46 -0.95 1.31
N GLY A 87 -6.89 -2.22 1.24
CA GLY A 87 -8.24 -2.61 1.62
C GLY A 87 -8.43 -4.12 1.82
N ASP A 88 -9.68 -4.54 1.92
CA ASP A 88 -10.08 -5.94 2.11
C ASP A 88 -9.74 -6.85 0.92
N GLN A 89 -9.31 -6.30 -0.22
CA GLN A 89 -8.79 -7.11 -1.32
C GLN A 89 -7.52 -7.88 -0.94
N THR A 90 -6.82 -7.51 0.15
CA THR A 90 -5.73 -8.34 0.69
C THR A 90 -6.21 -9.78 0.94
N ASP A 91 -7.41 -9.94 1.50
CA ASP A 91 -7.97 -11.25 1.85
C ASP A 91 -8.42 -11.97 0.58
N THR A 92 -8.99 -11.25 -0.39
CA THR A 92 -9.30 -11.81 -1.72
C THR A 92 -8.04 -12.36 -2.43
N ILE A 93 -6.92 -11.63 -2.38
CA ILE A 93 -5.65 -12.08 -2.95
C ILE A 93 -5.14 -13.31 -2.20
N TYR A 94 -5.15 -13.26 -0.87
CA TYR A 94 -4.69 -14.35 -0.02
C TYR A 94 -5.47 -15.65 -0.28
N GLU A 95 -6.80 -15.59 -0.29
CA GLU A 95 -7.68 -16.73 -0.60
C GLU A 95 -7.47 -17.23 -2.04
N GLY A 96 -7.32 -16.33 -3.00
CA GLY A 96 -7.02 -16.68 -4.40
C GLY A 96 -5.73 -17.47 -4.53
N LEU A 97 -4.65 -17.05 -3.86
CA LEU A 97 -3.37 -17.77 -3.85
C LEU A 97 -3.49 -19.16 -3.21
N GLN A 98 -4.28 -19.31 -2.13
CA GLN A 98 -4.57 -20.63 -1.54
C GLN A 98 -5.27 -21.57 -2.54
N LEU A 99 -6.13 -21.01 -3.39
CA LEU A 99 -6.81 -21.70 -4.48
C LEU A 99 -5.95 -21.82 -5.76
N ARG A 100 -4.66 -21.50 -5.70
CA ARG A 100 -3.70 -21.52 -6.81
C ARG A 100 -4.06 -20.59 -7.98
N GLN A 101 -4.84 -19.55 -7.72
CA GLN A 101 -5.05 -18.48 -8.68
C GLN A 101 -3.82 -17.59 -8.76
N THR A 102 -3.60 -16.96 -9.92
CA THR A 102 -2.62 -15.87 -10.02
C THR A 102 -3.14 -14.63 -9.29
N PHE A 103 -2.23 -13.70 -8.95
CA PHE A 103 -2.59 -12.40 -8.37
C PHE A 103 -3.63 -11.65 -9.21
N GLU A 104 -3.52 -11.72 -10.54
CA GLU A 104 -4.50 -11.14 -11.47
C GLU A 104 -5.86 -11.83 -11.38
N GLN A 105 -5.89 -13.16 -11.42
CA GLN A 105 -7.13 -13.94 -11.34
C GLN A 105 -7.90 -13.65 -10.04
N ALA A 106 -7.19 -13.55 -8.91
CA ALA A 106 -7.79 -13.24 -7.62
C ALA A 106 -8.50 -11.88 -7.61
N LEU A 107 -7.97 -10.89 -8.34
CA LEU A 107 -8.51 -9.54 -8.40
C LEU A 107 -9.61 -9.33 -9.46
N MET A 108 -9.93 -10.33 -10.29
CA MET A 108 -10.90 -10.16 -11.39
C MET A 108 -12.29 -9.71 -10.93
N ASN A 109 -12.72 -10.18 -9.75
CA ASN A 109 -14.02 -9.84 -9.16
C ASN A 109 -14.00 -8.57 -8.30
N ARG A 110 -12.88 -7.83 -8.29
CA ARG A 110 -12.71 -6.60 -7.52
C ARG A 110 -12.64 -5.41 -8.47
N GLU A 111 -13.06 -4.26 -7.95
CA GLU A 111 -12.97 -2.95 -8.61
C GLU A 111 -12.47 -1.91 -7.61
N PHE A 112 -12.46 -0.62 -7.99
CA PHE A 112 -12.22 0.49 -7.07
C PHE A 112 -13.21 0.49 -5.88
N GLU A 113 -12.94 1.29 -4.84
CA GLU A 113 -13.82 1.43 -3.69
C GLU A 113 -15.16 2.11 -4.09
N PRO A 114 -16.30 1.67 -3.57
CA PRO A 114 -17.62 2.24 -3.91
C PRO A 114 -17.92 3.54 -3.12
N ASP A 115 -16.93 4.44 -3.01
CA ASP A 115 -16.97 5.67 -2.21
C ASP A 115 -17.14 6.93 -3.09
N SER A 116 -18.27 7.03 -3.78
CA SER A 116 -18.61 8.22 -4.58
C SER A 116 -18.48 9.51 -3.74
N PRO A 117 -17.92 10.60 -4.31
CA PRO A 117 -17.48 10.78 -5.69
C PRO A 117 -16.02 10.40 -5.95
N HIS A 118 -15.32 9.85 -4.95
CA HIS A 118 -13.89 9.59 -5.02
C HIS A 118 -13.55 8.33 -5.82
N PHE A 119 -14.34 7.26 -5.68
CA PHE A 119 -14.10 5.97 -6.33
C PHE A 119 -12.63 5.52 -6.17
N THR A 120 -12.22 5.44 -4.92
CA THR A 120 -10.83 5.36 -4.56
C THR A 120 -10.18 4.11 -5.15
N PRO A 121 -8.99 4.25 -5.79
CA PRO A 121 -8.30 3.09 -6.30
C PRO A 121 -7.97 2.06 -5.24
N ARG A 122 -8.11 0.78 -5.59
CA ARG A 122 -7.52 -0.32 -4.82
C ARG A 122 -6.13 -0.58 -5.33
N ILE A 123 -5.13 -0.33 -4.48
CA ILE A 123 -3.72 -0.60 -4.76
C ILE A 123 -3.27 -1.83 -3.98
N SER A 124 -2.50 -2.69 -4.64
CA SER A 124 -2.03 -3.96 -4.09
C SER A 124 -0.64 -4.30 -4.60
N ALA A 125 0.12 -5.07 -3.84
CA ALA A 125 1.37 -5.66 -4.26
C ALA A 125 1.58 -7.05 -3.69
N VAL A 126 2.31 -7.86 -4.45
CA VAL A 126 2.76 -9.18 -4.02
C VAL A 126 4.25 -9.30 -4.31
N ILE A 127 5.03 -9.69 -3.30
CA ILE A 127 6.41 -10.14 -3.46
C ILE A 127 6.41 -11.67 -3.45
N TYR A 128 7.00 -12.29 -4.46
CA TYR A 128 7.22 -13.73 -4.55
C TYR A 128 8.70 -14.01 -4.22
N ALA A 129 8.97 -14.40 -2.98
CA ALA A 129 10.33 -14.55 -2.46
C ALA A 129 11.09 -15.72 -3.10
N ASP A 130 10.39 -16.79 -3.47
CA ASP A 130 10.94 -18.00 -4.11
C ASP A 130 11.58 -17.71 -5.48
N VAL A 131 10.95 -16.84 -6.27
CA VAL A 131 11.42 -16.46 -7.62
C VAL A 131 12.05 -15.07 -7.66
N GLN A 132 12.11 -14.37 -6.53
CA GLN A 132 12.66 -13.01 -6.39
C GLN A 132 12.03 -12.00 -7.36
N GLN A 133 10.71 -12.04 -7.48
CA GLN A 133 9.90 -11.17 -8.33
C GLN A 133 8.83 -10.47 -7.49
N TYR A 134 8.25 -9.41 -8.04
CA TYR A 134 7.13 -8.75 -7.41
C TYR A 134 6.24 -8.07 -8.42
N GLU A 135 5.02 -7.80 -7.98
CA GLU A 135 4.00 -7.21 -8.82
C GLU A 135 3.26 -6.12 -8.06
N LEU A 136 2.84 -5.09 -8.80
CA LEU A 136 1.94 -4.04 -8.34
C LEU A 136 0.65 -4.09 -9.16
N SER A 137 -0.48 -3.81 -8.52
CA SER A 137 -1.77 -3.67 -9.18
C SER A 137 -2.51 -2.44 -8.68
N ILE A 138 -3.23 -1.78 -9.60
CA ILE A 138 -4.17 -0.72 -9.28
C ILE A 138 -5.48 -0.92 -10.06
N LEU A 139 -6.60 -0.97 -9.32
CA LEU A 139 -7.96 -0.99 -9.85
C LEU A 139 -8.57 0.40 -9.65
N LYS A 140 -8.93 1.09 -10.73
CA LYS A 140 -9.33 2.51 -10.69
C LYS A 140 -10.35 2.88 -11.76
N THR A 141 -11.01 4.01 -11.56
CA THR A 141 -11.83 4.66 -12.59
C THR A 141 -10.97 5.43 -13.60
N TYR A 142 -11.55 5.73 -14.76
CA TYR A 142 -11.02 6.78 -15.64
C TYR A 142 -11.64 8.13 -15.23
N ASP A 143 -10.85 8.96 -14.55
CA ASP A 143 -11.26 10.32 -14.14
C ASP A 143 -12.54 10.39 -13.28
N ASN A 144 -12.71 9.43 -12.36
CA ASN A 144 -13.89 9.25 -11.50
C ASN A 144 -15.18 8.85 -12.25
N ASP A 145 -15.09 8.42 -13.51
CA ASP A 145 -16.18 7.72 -14.20
C ASP A 145 -16.21 6.24 -13.76
N PRO A 146 -17.25 5.80 -13.04
CA PRO A 146 -17.35 4.43 -12.53
C PRO A 146 -17.88 3.42 -13.56
N SER A 147 -18.17 3.84 -14.79
CA SER A 147 -18.73 2.95 -15.83
C SER A 147 -17.78 1.82 -16.24
N VAL A 148 -16.47 2.01 -16.08
CA VAL A 148 -15.43 1.02 -16.40
C VAL A 148 -14.35 1.03 -15.33
N CYS A 149 -14.05 -0.15 -14.78
CA CYS A 149 -12.87 -0.34 -13.96
C CYS A 149 -11.63 -0.62 -14.82
N LEU A 150 -10.67 0.28 -14.76
CA LEU A 150 -9.32 0.09 -15.29
C LEU A 150 -8.53 -0.82 -14.34
N ARG A 151 -7.92 -1.87 -14.90
CA ARG A 151 -7.13 -2.86 -14.16
C ARG A 151 -5.71 -2.82 -14.69
N ASN A 152 -4.82 -2.13 -13.98
CA ASN A 152 -3.41 -2.05 -14.33
C ASN A 152 -2.60 -3.03 -13.48
N ARG A 153 -1.62 -3.68 -14.12
CA ARG A 153 -0.69 -4.61 -13.49
C ARG A 153 0.72 -4.31 -13.98
N TYR A 154 1.65 -4.33 -13.05
CA TYR A 154 3.06 -4.11 -13.30
C TYR A 154 3.83 -5.29 -12.73
N HIS A 155 4.55 -6.01 -13.57
CA HIS A 155 5.33 -7.18 -13.17
C HIS A 155 6.82 -6.86 -13.28
N PHE A 156 7.55 -7.07 -12.19
CA PHE A 156 8.98 -6.81 -12.09
C PHE A 156 9.72 -8.14 -12.00
N SER A 157 10.47 -8.45 -13.06
CA SER A 157 11.19 -9.73 -13.19
C SER A 157 12.37 -9.92 -12.24
N ARG A 158 12.76 -8.86 -11.53
CA ARG A 158 13.82 -8.85 -10.52
C ARG A 158 13.75 -7.58 -9.67
N PHE A 159 14.40 -7.61 -8.52
CA PHE A 159 14.62 -6.44 -7.68
C PHE A 159 15.79 -5.59 -8.18
N LYS A 160 15.69 -4.28 -7.92
CA LYS A 160 16.77 -3.32 -8.09
C LYS A 160 17.23 -2.89 -6.69
N LEU A 161 18.52 -3.06 -6.40
CA LEU A 161 19.07 -2.78 -5.08
C LEU A 161 18.80 -1.34 -4.65
N GLY A 162 18.35 -1.16 -3.41
CA GLY A 162 18.05 0.14 -2.80
C GLY A 162 16.89 0.88 -3.45
N THR A 163 16.10 0.22 -4.29
CA THR A 163 14.99 0.84 -5.02
C THR A 163 13.68 0.12 -4.74
N GLY A 164 12.66 0.90 -4.40
CA GLY A 164 11.26 0.47 -4.40
C GLY A 164 10.51 1.06 -5.59
N HIS A 165 9.43 0.40 -6.00
CA HIS A 165 8.46 0.96 -6.92
C HIS A 165 7.19 1.33 -6.17
N CYS A 166 6.73 2.56 -6.41
CA CYS A 166 5.69 3.20 -5.64
C CYS A 166 4.44 3.44 -6.49
N ILE A 167 3.28 3.14 -5.90
CA ILE A 167 1.96 3.58 -6.39
C ILE A 167 1.14 4.12 -5.21
N HIS A 168 0.29 5.11 -5.49
CA HIS A 168 -0.61 5.69 -4.50
C HIS A 168 -2.03 5.80 -5.05
N THR A 169 -3.00 6.16 -4.21
CA THR A 169 -4.41 6.20 -4.61
C THR A 169 -4.77 7.43 -5.43
N TYR A 170 -4.21 8.61 -5.12
CA TYR A 170 -4.69 9.87 -5.73
C TYR A 170 -3.57 10.69 -6.38
N GLU A 171 -3.84 11.22 -7.57
CA GLU A 171 -2.92 12.11 -8.28
C GLU A 171 -3.03 13.55 -7.77
N ALA A 172 -4.25 14.02 -7.56
CA ALA A 172 -4.56 15.39 -7.21
C ALA A 172 -5.98 15.50 -6.67
N GLU A 173 -6.33 16.68 -6.18
CA GLU A 173 -7.69 17.06 -5.82
C GLU A 173 -8.20 18.16 -6.76
N ARG A 174 -9.47 18.06 -7.18
CA ARG A 174 -10.15 19.08 -7.98
C ARG A 174 -11.56 19.26 -7.45
N ASP A 175 -11.92 20.48 -7.07
CA ASP A 175 -13.25 20.83 -6.55
C ASP A 175 -13.72 19.91 -5.40
N GLY A 176 -12.80 19.56 -4.49
CA GLY A 176 -13.06 18.66 -3.37
C GLY A 176 -13.09 17.17 -3.73
N VAL A 177 -12.89 16.80 -4.99
CA VAL A 177 -12.90 15.41 -5.46
C VAL A 177 -11.47 14.93 -5.73
N LEU A 178 -11.11 13.80 -5.11
CA LEU A 178 -9.83 13.15 -5.29
C LEU A 178 -9.79 12.40 -6.63
N LYS A 179 -8.83 12.79 -7.47
CA LYS A 179 -8.59 12.18 -8.79
C LYS A 179 -7.69 10.95 -8.65
N PRO A 180 -8.01 9.81 -9.30
CA PRO A 180 -7.23 8.60 -9.17
C PRO A 180 -5.80 8.78 -9.73
N PHE A 181 -4.84 8.04 -9.18
CA PHE A 181 -3.45 8.02 -9.66
C PHE A 181 -3.34 7.73 -11.17
N LYS A 182 -2.40 8.40 -11.84
CA LYS A 182 -2.13 8.25 -13.28
C LYS A 182 -0.64 8.02 -13.51
N GLY A 183 -0.33 7.28 -14.57
CA GLY A 183 1.04 6.90 -14.91
C GLY A 183 1.43 5.53 -14.36
N ASP A 184 2.72 5.24 -14.52
CA ASP A 184 3.35 3.98 -14.10
C ASP A 184 3.94 4.11 -12.69
N PRO A 185 4.22 2.99 -11.99
CA PRO A 185 4.96 3.01 -10.75
C PRO A 185 6.28 3.75 -10.91
N PHE A 186 6.60 4.61 -9.95
CA PHE A 186 7.85 5.38 -9.96
C PHE A 186 8.82 4.87 -8.91
N GLU A 187 10.12 5.04 -9.17
CA GLU A 187 11.19 4.58 -8.30
C GLU A 187 11.34 5.50 -7.08
N VAL A 188 11.59 4.89 -5.92
CA VAL A 188 11.80 5.56 -4.63
C VAL A 188 12.93 4.88 -3.86
N PRO A 189 13.67 5.60 -3.00
CA PRO A 189 14.80 5.00 -2.28
C PRO A 189 14.34 4.05 -1.17
N LEU A 190 15.08 2.98 -0.96
CA LEU A 190 14.98 2.10 0.20
C LEU A 190 16.33 2.04 0.91
N PHE A 191 16.30 1.75 2.20
CA PHE A 191 17.48 1.75 3.06
C PHE A 191 17.69 0.38 3.69
N ASP A 192 18.91 0.06 4.11
CA ASP A 192 19.21 -1.23 4.74
C ASP A 192 18.54 -1.37 6.11
N SER A 193 18.38 -0.26 6.83
CA SER A 193 17.64 -0.24 8.08
C SER A 193 16.13 -0.09 7.82
N ILE A 194 15.35 -0.99 8.43
CA ILE A 194 13.90 -0.91 8.44
C ILE A 194 13.41 0.39 9.10
N GLU A 195 14.08 0.84 10.16
CA GLU A 195 13.76 2.08 10.88
C GLU A 195 14.11 3.31 10.05
N GLU A 196 15.24 3.30 9.34
CA GLU A 196 15.62 4.40 8.44
C GLU A 196 14.61 4.55 7.30
N THR A 197 14.18 3.43 6.73
CA THR A 197 13.08 3.44 5.75
C THR A 197 11.79 4.00 6.36
N ALA A 198 11.43 3.57 7.56
CA ALA A 198 10.22 4.05 8.22
C ALA A 198 10.26 5.56 8.50
N ASP A 199 11.37 6.06 9.04
CA ASP A 199 11.55 7.47 9.39
C ASP A 199 11.61 8.35 8.15
N PHE A 200 12.38 7.95 7.13
CA PHE A 200 12.48 8.71 5.88
C PHE A 200 11.11 9.02 5.27
N TYR A 201 10.26 7.99 5.15
CA TYR A 201 8.92 8.17 4.62
C TYR A 201 8.00 8.90 5.60
N TRP A 202 8.06 8.57 6.89
CA TRP A 202 7.21 9.20 7.91
C TRP A 202 7.42 10.71 8.03
N GLU A 203 8.68 11.16 7.94
CA GLU A 203 9.08 12.56 7.97
C GLU A 203 8.69 13.30 6.68
N GLY A 204 8.73 12.62 5.53
CA GLY A 204 8.33 13.18 4.25
C GLY A 204 6.81 13.32 4.04
N ILE A 205 5.99 12.48 4.68
CA ILE A 205 4.53 12.57 4.54
C ILE A 205 4.02 13.85 5.22
N ASN A 206 3.12 14.56 4.52
CA ASN A 206 2.45 15.75 5.04
C ASN A 206 1.92 15.52 6.48
N PRO A 207 2.40 16.29 7.49
CA PRO A 207 2.13 16.01 8.90
C PRO A 207 0.67 16.20 9.30
N ASP A 208 -0.08 17.04 8.57
CA ASP A 208 -1.51 17.27 8.85
C ASP A 208 -2.34 16.05 8.48
N ASN A 209 -1.89 15.30 7.47
CA ASN A 209 -2.63 14.20 6.87
C ASN A 209 -2.03 12.81 7.17
N ARG A 210 -0.77 12.68 7.62
CA ARG A 210 -0.17 11.38 7.98
C ARG A 210 -0.92 10.75 9.16
N ILE A 211 -1.23 9.46 9.10
CA ILE A 211 -1.95 8.74 10.16
C ILE A 211 -1.11 7.56 10.65
N SER A 212 -0.80 6.63 9.74
CA SER A 212 -0.07 5.42 10.07
C SER A 212 0.84 5.02 8.94
N LEU A 213 2.04 4.56 9.25
CA LEU A 213 2.99 3.96 8.34
C LEU A 213 3.46 2.62 8.91
N LEU A 214 3.65 1.68 8.01
CA LEU A 214 4.14 0.34 8.25
C LEU A 214 5.26 0.07 7.24
N VAL A 215 6.38 -0.44 7.73
CA VAL A 215 7.40 -1.09 6.91
C VAL A 215 7.46 -2.55 7.30
N LYS A 216 7.36 -3.44 6.32
CA LYS A 216 7.61 -4.86 6.46
C LYS A 216 8.92 -5.18 5.75
N SER A 217 9.86 -5.75 6.50
CA SER A 217 11.09 -6.32 5.98
C SER A 217 11.00 -7.84 5.95
N ILE A 218 11.47 -8.47 4.89
CA ILE A 218 11.46 -9.93 4.69
C ILE A 218 12.89 -10.35 4.32
N SER A 219 13.52 -11.16 5.16
CA SER A 219 14.86 -11.70 4.90
C SER A 219 14.89 -12.50 3.59
N VAL A 220 15.88 -12.26 2.75
CA VAL A 220 16.09 -13.03 1.51
C VAL A 220 16.57 -14.45 1.81
N GLU A 221 17.27 -14.65 2.93
CA GLU A 221 17.87 -15.94 3.29
C GLU A 221 16.83 -16.95 3.78
N ASP A 222 15.92 -16.51 4.66
CA ASP A 222 15.03 -17.40 5.40
C ASP A 222 13.57 -16.89 5.50
N GLN A 223 13.27 -15.76 4.85
CA GLN A 223 11.95 -15.12 4.83
C GLN A 223 11.43 -14.71 6.22
N THR A 224 12.31 -14.60 7.22
CA THR A 224 11.95 -14.01 8.51
C THR A 224 11.42 -12.59 8.32
N ILE A 225 10.33 -12.28 9.00
CA ILE A 225 9.59 -11.02 8.84
C ILE A 225 9.84 -10.11 10.04
N GLN A 226 10.12 -8.85 9.76
CA GLN A 226 10.18 -7.77 10.74
C GLN A 226 9.25 -6.63 10.34
N TYR A 227 8.75 -5.91 11.34
CA TYR A 227 7.87 -4.76 11.15
C TYR A 227 8.42 -3.54 11.88
N ALA A 228 8.29 -2.38 11.24
CA ALA A 228 8.42 -1.08 11.88
C ALA A 228 7.12 -0.30 11.68
N PHE A 229 6.63 0.34 12.73
CA PHE A 229 5.39 1.11 12.71
C PHE A 229 5.65 2.57 13.09
N ARG A 230 4.88 3.47 12.51
CA ARG A 230 4.70 4.85 12.98
C ARG A 230 3.21 5.12 13.00
N ASN A 231 2.63 5.40 14.16
CA ASN A 231 1.23 5.74 14.31
C ASN A 231 1.15 7.14 14.91
N LYS A 232 0.35 8.05 14.33
CA LYS A 232 0.23 9.43 14.82
C LYS A 232 -0.38 9.52 16.22
N HIS A 233 -1.17 8.53 16.59
CA HIS A 233 -1.98 8.50 17.80
C HIS A 233 -1.39 7.61 18.92
N VAL A 234 -0.15 7.14 18.78
CA VAL A 234 0.58 6.31 19.76
C VAL A 234 1.95 6.93 20.03
#